data_AF-A0A2L0F9A4-F1
#
_entry.id   AF-A0A2L0F9A4-F1
#
_cell.length_a   1.000
_cell.length_b   1.000
_cell.length_c   1.000
_cell.angle_alpha   90.00
_cell.angle_beta   90.00
_cell.angle_gamma   90.00
#
_symmetry.space_group_name_H-M   'P 1'
#
loop_
_entity.id
_entity.type
_entity.pdbx_description
1 polymer ?
#
loop_
_entity_poly.entity_id
_entity_poly.type
_entity_poly.pdbx_seq_one_letter_code
_entity_poly.pdbx_strand_id
1 'polypeptide(L)'
;MSSTEDRERGSLPGPARSPERSDPVLRSSVRTSRPRRDRPPVEQRPLRPARADDASRWTRLLLALRPPRKLKFTREGKYYLGITLGVGFAAINTGNNLLYLLLGMLLSLIVVSGVMSDLSLRHLTVTRRLPARAQVGRAHLVEIEVYNHKKRVPSYAIEVEDLRAGQPADKRCFFLKISPSSAQVAAYRRTPAKRGRDRHTGFRIATRFPFGLFEKSREVEAEGDLIIYPAVDPVRLPVEEAGRREGGASLSGRGGGDETFGLRPMREGDDPRDIYWRKSTMRDQLILRERTRETRPDVQIVVDTVRPTAEGDGFAQGFERRIREAASRAVAHIKRGDGVVVATTMGERVRGDRTMGSDGILRFLALLEAVDERRMPEIKAERAARASQRQASSSAGPTSGERRASSPRTAS
;
A
#
# COMPACT_ATOMS: atom_id res chain seq x y z
N MET A 1 31.59 18.73 50.61
CA MET A 1 32.86 18.98 51.32
C MET A 1 33.49 17.62 51.57
N SER A 2 34.81 17.49 51.33
CA SER A 2 35.67 16.27 51.36
C SER A 2 35.31 15.19 50.31
N SER A 3 36.18 14.56 49.53
CA SER A 3 37.66 14.48 49.42
C SER A 3 37.97 14.04 47.97
N THR A 4 38.90 14.67 47.26
CA THR A 4 40.26 14.18 46.95
C THR A 4 40.38 12.67 46.68
N GLU A 5 40.56 12.30 45.41
CA GLU A 5 41.33 11.11 45.03
C GLU A 5 42.04 11.36 43.69
N ASP A 6 43.28 10.89 43.66
CA ASP A 6 44.39 11.20 42.78
C ASP A 6 44.77 9.92 42.01
N ARG A 7 45.11 10.01 40.72
CA ARG A 7 46.01 9.08 39.98
C ARG A 7 46.04 9.33 38.46
N GLU A 8 47.11 10.01 38.04
CA GLU A 8 48.20 9.51 37.18
C GLU A 8 47.97 8.81 35.81
N ARG A 9 48.80 9.31 34.85
CA ARG A 9 49.55 8.65 33.74
C ARG A 9 49.01 8.72 32.31
N GLY A 10 49.91 9.16 31.41
CA GLY A 10 50.00 8.59 30.06
C GLY A 10 50.34 9.55 28.93
N SER A 11 51.53 10.18 28.96
CA SER A 11 52.10 10.92 27.84
C SER A 11 52.64 9.94 26.77
N LEU A 12 52.28 10.11 25.50
CA LEU A 12 52.83 9.36 24.36
C LEU A 12 53.42 10.33 23.32
N PRO A 13 54.63 10.08 22.79
CA PRO A 13 55.30 10.95 21.83
C PRO A 13 54.95 10.58 20.38
N GLY A 14 54.91 11.59 19.50
CA GLY A 14 54.76 11.42 18.07
C GLY A 14 56.05 10.95 17.37
N PRO A 15 55.98 10.33 16.18
CA PRO A 15 57.15 10.01 15.40
C PRO A 15 57.42 10.99 14.25
N ALA A 16 58.70 11.04 13.91
CA ALA A 16 59.40 12.00 13.09
C ALA A 16 59.29 11.73 11.58
N ARG A 17 59.66 12.76 10.81
CA ARG A 17 59.82 12.76 9.35
C ARG A 17 61.19 12.21 8.91
N SER A 18 61.19 11.76 7.64
CA SER A 18 62.26 11.85 6.61
C SER A 18 62.99 10.53 6.31
N PRO A 19 63.70 10.40 5.16
CA PRO A 19 63.32 10.66 3.74
C PRO A 19 63.84 9.49 2.83
N GLU A 20 64.09 9.77 1.53
CA GLU A 20 64.69 8.90 0.47
C GLU A 20 63.70 7.91 -0.21
N ARG A 21 63.72 7.66 -1.53
CA ARG A 21 64.75 7.84 -2.57
C ARG A 21 64.09 7.78 -3.96
N SER A 22 64.70 8.48 -4.91
CA SER A 22 64.45 8.41 -6.35
C SER A 22 65.07 7.16 -6.97
N ASP A 23 64.49 6.64 -8.06
CA ASP A 23 65.13 6.49 -9.41
C ASP A 23 64.40 5.49 -10.35
N PRO A 24 64.67 5.56 -11.68
CA PRO A 24 63.67 5.45 -12.74
C PRO A 24 63.72 4.11 -13.51
N VAL A 25 62.64 3.77 -14.24
CA VAL A 25 62.71 2.69 -15.25
C VAL A 25 61.95 3.06 -16.53
N LEU A 26 62.77 3.39 -17.54
CA LEU A 26 62.77 2.93 -18.93
C LEU A 26 61.47 2.42 -19.59
N ARG A 27 61.22 3.06 -20.73
CA ARG A 27 60.37 2.64 -21.85
C ARG A 27 60.64 1.20 -22.28
N SER A 28 59.56 0.45 -22.51
CA SER A 28 59.53 -0.60 -23.53
C SER A 28 58.26 -0.48 -24.37
N SER A 29 58.49 -0.27 -25.65
CA SER A 29 57.49 -0.24 -26.71
C SER A 29 57.10 -1.67 -27.07
N VAL A 30 55.84 -2.05 -26.84
CA VAL A 30 55.23 -3.22 -27.48
C VAL A 30 54.08 -2.74 -28.35
N ARG A 31 54.29 -2.89 -29.66
CA ARG A 31 53.30 -2.75 -30.72
C ARG A 31 52.32 -3.92 -30.59
N THR A 32 51.09 -3.66 -30.17
CA THR A 32 49.97 -4.59 -30.37
C THR A 32 48.94 -3.95 -31.30
N SER A 33 48.65 -4.71 -32.34
CA SER A 33 47.71 -4.49 -33.43
C SER A 33 46.35 -3.96 -32.96
N ARG A 34 45.90 -2.85 -33.58
CA ARG A 34 44.53 -2.33 -33.45
C ARG A 34 43.53 -3.37 -33.95
N PRO A 35 42.55 -3.82 -33.15
CA PRO A 35 41.33 -4.36 -33.71
C PRO A 35 40.45 -3.22 -34.21
N ARG A 36 39.71 -3.50 -35.29
CA ARG A 36 38.72 -2.66 -35.95
C ARG A 36 37.79 -2.05 -34.88
N ARG A 37 37.79 -0.71 -34.78
CA ARG A 37 36.91 0.01 -33.85
C ARG A 37 35.51 -0.03 -34.46
N ASP A 38 34.65 -0.91 -33.93
CA ASP A 38 33.22 -0.82 -34.17
C ASP A 38 32.75 0.58 -33.79
N ARG A 39 31.98 1.21 -34.69
CA ARG A 39 31.33 2.49 -34.43
C ARG A 39 30.40 2.26 -33.22
N PRO A 40 30.48 3.08 -32.15
CA PRO A 40 29.45 3.01 -31.12
C PRO A 40 28.09 3.38 -31.74
N PRO A 41 26.98 2.85 -31.21
CA PRO A 41 25.66 3.27 -31.65
C PRO A 41 25.54 4.77 -31.41
N VAL A 42 24.93 5.48 -32.36
CA VAL A 42 24.61 6.90 -32.23
C VAL A 42 23.78 7.08 -30.95
N GLU A 43 24.44 7.55 -29.89
CA GLU A 43 23.81 7.92 -28.65
C GLU A 43 22.90 9.11 -28.95
N GLN A 44 21.61 8.83 -29.07
CA GLN A 44 20.59 9.85 -29.28
C GLN A 44 20.58 10.74 -28.04
N ARG A 45 21.31 11.85 -28.13
CA ARG A 45 21.21 12.99 -27.23
C ARG A 45 19.72 13.22 -26.94
N PRO A 46 19.25 13.18 -25.69
CA PRO A 46 17.88 13.54 -25.41
C PRO A 46 17.67 14.96 -25.94
N LEU A 47 16.74 15.11 -26.87
CA LEU A 47 16.31 16.39 -27.39
C LEU A 47 15.97 17.25 -26.18
N ARG A 48 16.79 18.28 -25.91
CA ARG A 48 16.41 19.36 -25.01
C ARG A 48 15.01 19.80 -25.46
N PRO A 49 13.98 19.78 -24.59
CA PRO A 49 12.67 20.26 -25.00
C PRO A 49 12.87 21.69 -25.51
N ALA A 50 12.44 21.92 -26.74
CA ALA A 50 12.43 23.24 -27.34
C ALA A 50 11.78 24.19 -26.33
N ARG A 51 12.46 25.30 -26.05
CA ARG A 51 11.99 26.35 -25.15
C ARG A 51 10.73 26.95 -25.78
N ALA A 52 9.57 26.36 -25.49
CA ALA A 52 8.28 26.82 -25.96
C ALA A 52 7.85 28.03 -25.11
N ASP A 53 8.48 29.17 -25.36
CA ASP A 53 8.26 30.40 -24.58
C ASP A 53 7.71 31.56 -25.39
N ASP A 54 7.08 31.30 -26.55
CA ASP A 54 6.45 32.33 -27.39
C ASP A 54 4.90 32.31 -27.35
N ALA A 55 4.34 31.79 -26.26
CA ALA A 55 2.92 31.98 -25.99
C ALA A 55 2.68 33.46 -25.64
N SER A 56 1.98 34.19 -26.51
CA SER A 56 1.58 35.59 -26.28
C SER A 56 0.92 35.75 -24.90
N ARG A 57 1.06 36.92 -24.27
CA ARG A 57 0.44 37.20 -22.95
C ARG A 57 -1.07 36.88 -22.97
N TRP A 58 -1.73 37.10 -24.10
CA TRP A 58 -3.13 36.76 -24.34
C TRP A 58 -3.39 35.26 -24.39
N THR A 59 -2.53 34.48 -25.05
CA THR A 59 -2.63 33.02 -25.06
C THR A 59 -2.45 32.44 -23.67
N ARG A 60 -1.52 32.99 -22.87
CA ARG A 60 -1.35 32.61 -21.44
C ARG A 60 -2.57 33.01 -20.61
N LEU A 61 -3.13 34.21 -20.83
CA LEU A 61 -4.35 34.66 -20.16
C LEU A 61 -5.55 33.77 -20.50
N LEU A 62 -5.73 33.43 -21.79
CA LEU A 62 -6.80 32.57 -22.30
C LEU A 62 -6.67 31.11 -21.85
N LEU A 63 -5.44 30.55 -21.85
CA LEU A 63 -5.16 29.23 -21.30
C LEU A 63 -5.37 29.19 -19.78
N ALA A 64 -5.02 30.29 -19.10
CA ALA A 64 -5.31 30.44 -17.68
C ALA A 64 -6.84 30.47 -17.49
N LEU A 65 -7.58 31.23 -18.30
CA LEU A 65 -9.05 31.32 -18.34
C LEU A 65 -9.78 30.04 -18.79
N ARG A 66 -9.12 28.88 -18.91
CA ARG A 66 -9.81 27.63 -19.18
C ARG A 66 -10.85 27.39 -18.07
N PRO A 67 -12.15 27.43 -18.40
CA PRO A 67 -13.19 27.34 -17.39
C PRO A 67 -13.12 25.97 -16.70
N PRO A 68 -13.57 25.89 -15.44
CA PRO A 68 -13.66 24.62 -14.76
C PRO A 68 -14.64 23.73 -15.52
N ARG A 69 -14.34 22.43 -15.54
CA ARG A 69 -15.04 21.47 -16.41
C ARG A 69 -16.55 21.42 -16.20
N LYS A 70 -17.05 21.81 -15.02
CA LYS A 70 -18.49 21.83 -14.69
C LYS A 70 -18.86 23.13 -13.97
N LEU A 71 -19.85 23.85 -14.51
CA LEU A 71 -20.47 25.04 -13.92
C LEU A 71 -21.94 24.75 -13.64
N LYS A 72 -22.40 25.03 -12.42
CA LYS A 72 -23.81 24.93 -12.04
C LYS A 72 -24.28 26.24 -11.41
N PHE A 73 -25.46 26.71 -11.80
CA PHE A 73 -26.11 27.81 -11.10
C PHE A 73 -26.71 27.32 -9.80
N THR A 74 -26.41 28.02 -8.70
CA THR A 74 -27.05 27.78 -7.41
C THR A 74 -28.48 28.31 -7.43
N ARG A 75 -29.27 28.02 -6.38
CA ARG A 75 -30.64 28.55 -6.29
C ARG A 75 -30.60 30.07 -6.18
N GLU A 76 -29.70 30.57 -5.35
CA GLU A 76 -29.43 31.99 -5.12
C GLU A 76 -28.97 32.68 -6.41
N GLY A 77 -28.08 32.03 -7.16
CA GLY A 77 -27.62 32.52 -8.46
C GLY A 77 -28.73 32.66 -9.50
N LYS A 78 -29.71 31.74 -9.51
CA LYS A 78 -30.87 31.83 -10.40
C LYS A 78 -31.77 33.01 -10.04
N TYR A 79 -32.07 33.23 -8.76
CA TYR A 79 -32.84 34.39 -8.31
C TYR A 79 -32.12 35.69 -8.65
N TYR A 80 -30.82 35.76 -8.36
CA TYR A 80 -30.00 36.93 -8.67
C TYR A 80 -29.99 37.25 -10.17
N LEU A 81 -29.87 36.21 -11.02
CA LEU A 81 -29.94 36.37 -12.47
C LEU A 81 -31.32 36.86 -12.92
N GLY A 82 -32.40 36.31 -12.36
CA GLY A 82 -33.77 36.75 -12.63
C GLY A 82 -34.00 38.22 -12.27
N ILE A 83 -33.55 38.66 -11.10
CA ILE A 83 -33.61 40.07 -10.68
C ILE A 83 -32.79 40.95 -11.62
N THR A 84 -31.58 40.53 -11.99
CA THR A 84 -30.73 41.28 -12.91
C THR A 84 -31.42 41.48 -14.27
N LEU A 85 -32.07 40.44 -14.80
CA LEU A 85 -32.83 40.52 -16.05
C LEU A 85 -34.07 41.42 -15.90
N GLY A 86 -34.80 41.33 -14.79
CA GLY A 86 -35.96 42.17 -14.51
C GLY A 86 -35.60 43.65 -14.40
N VAL A 87 -34.53 43.97 -13.67
CA VAL A 87 -33.99 45.34 -13.57
C VAL A 87 -33.51 45.83 -14.94
N GLY A 88 -32.86 44.97 -15.73
CA GLY A 88 -32.43 45.33 -17.09
C GLY A 88 -33.60 45.66 -18.02
N PHE A 89 -34.67 44.85 -17.98
CA PHE A 89 -35.89 45.13 -18.72
C PHE A 89 -36.54 46.45 -18.30
N ALA A 90 -36.63 46.71 -16.99
CA ALA A 90 -37.15 47.98 -16.47
C ALA A 90 -36.26 49.18 -16.87
N ALA A 91 -34.93 49.04 -16.83
CA ALA A 91 -34.00 50.09 -17.24
C ALA A 91 -34.19 50.49 -18.71
N ILE A 92 -34.32 49.49 -19.60
CA ILE A 92 -34.53 49.71 -21.04
C ILE A 92 -35.87 50.37 -21.31
N ASN A 93 -36.95 49.90 -20.65
CA ASN A 93 -38.29 50.41 -20.88
C ASN A 93 -38.49 51.83 -20.31
N THR A 94 -37.93 52.12 -19.13
CA THR A 94 -38.12 53.41 -18.46
C THR A 94 -37.08 54.45 -18.89
N GLY A 95 -35.92 54.03 -19.41
CA GLY A 95 -34.82 54.94 -19.75
C GLY A 95 -34.15 55.59 -18.51
N ASN A 96 -34.35 55.04 -17.32
CA ASN A 96 -33.86 55.61 -16.07
C ASN A 96 -32.37 55.26 -15.83
N ASN A 97 -31.51 56.29 -15.81
CA ASN A 97 -30.07 56.16 -15.56
C ASN A 97 -29.72 55.42 -14.26
N LEU A 98 -30.52 55.56 -13.20
CA LEU A 98 -30.28 54.87 -11.94
C LEU A 98 -30.43 53.35 -12.08
N LEU A 99 -31.39 52.89 -12.89
CA LEU A 99 -31.59 51.46 -13.15
C LEU A 99 -30.44 50.88 -14.00
N TYR A 100 -29.87 51.66 -14.92
CA TYR A 100 -28.65 51.26 -15.64
C TYR A 100 -27.43 51.14 -14.72
N LEU A 101 -27.27 52.07 -13.76
CA LEU A 101 -26.20 51.97 -12.75
C LEU A 101 -26.38 50.73 -11.86
N LEU A 102 -27.61 50.47 -11.41
CA LEU A 102 -27.94 49.28 -10.63
C LEU A 102 -27.66 48.00 -11.44
N LEU A 103 -28.12 47.93 -12.69
CA LEU A 103 -27.84 46.83 -13.61
C LEU A 103 -26.32 46.60 -13.76
N GLY A 104 -25.55 47.68 -13.96
CA GLY A 104 -24.10 47.64 -14.07
C GLY A 104 -23.45 47.05 -12.81
N MET A 105 -23.88 47.47 -11.62
CA MET A 105 -23.44 46.87 -10.35
C MET A 105 -23.81 45.38 -10.27
N LEU A 106 -25.04 45.01 -10.63
CA LEU A 106 -25.47 43.62 -10.54
C LEU A 106 -24.67 42.71 -11.47
N LEU A 107 -24.43 43.15 -12.71
CA LEU A 107 -23.59 42.47 -13.69
C LEU A 107 -22.13 42.41 -13.23
N SER A 108 -21.61 43.48 -12.61
CA SER A 108 -20.24 43.49 -12.08
C SER A 108 -20.02 42.40 -11.02
N LEU A 109 -20.99 42.17 -10.13
CA LEU A 109 -20.91 41.10 -9.12
C LEU A 109 -20.92 39.71 -9.76
N ILE A 110 -21.67 39.51 -10.85
CA ILE A 110 -21.62 38.26 -11.63
C ILE A 110 -20.22 38.03 -12.20
N VAL A 111 -19.63 39.05 -12.82
CA VAL A 111 -18.28 38.97 -13.40
C VAL A 111 -17.23 38.71 -12.32
N VAL A 112 -17.26 39.46 -11.22
CA VAL A 112 -16.35 39.28 -10.06
C VAL A 112 -16.49 37.88 -9.50
N SER A 113 -17.72 37.39 -9.32
CA SER A 113 -17.99 36.03 -8.85
C SER A 113 -17.38 34.97 -9.77
N GLY A 114 -17.58 35.14 -11.08
CA GLY A 114 -17.02 34.27 -12.10
C GLY A 114 -15.49 34.25 -12.08
N VAL A 115 -14.83 35.40 -11.98
CA VAL A 115 -13.37 35.47 -11.99
C VAL A 115 -12.77 34.92 -10.69
N MET A 116 -13.30 35.31 -9.53
CA MET A 116 -12.76 34.88 -8.22
C MET A 116 -12.97 33.39 -7.95
N SER A 117 -14.11 32.81 -8.33
CA SER A 117 -14.35 31.36 -8.23
C SER A 117 -13.32 30.57 -9.05
N ASP A 118 -13.00 31.04 -10.25
CA ASP A 118 -12.05 30.37 -11.12
C ASP A 118 -10.61 30.47 -10.59
N LEU A 119 -10.19 31.66 -10.15
CA LEU A 119 -8.90 31.86 -9.48
C LEU A 119 -8.73 30.98 -8.23
N SER A 120 -9.82 30.69 -7.51
CA SER A 120 -9.80 29.86 -6.31
C SER A 120 -9.53 28.38 -6.61
N LEU A 121 -9.96 27.85 -7.76
CA LEU A 121 -9.79 26.43 -8.12
C LEU A 121 -8.47 26.10 -8.82
N ARG A 122 -7.81 27.11 -9.40
CA ARG A 122 -6.59 26.94 -10.18
C ARG A 122 -5.38 26.54 -9.34
N HIS A 123 -4.53 25.71 -9.93
CA HIS A 123 -3.24 25.29 -9.36
C HIS A 123 -3.32 24.73 -7.94
N LEU A 124 -4.42 24.03 -7.64
CA LEU A 124 -4.55 23.24 -6.41
C LEU A 124 -4.17 21.78 -6.69
N THR A 125 -3.38 21.21 -5.79
CA THR A 125 -3.09 19.78 -5.74
C THR A 125 -3.78 19.21 -4.52
N VAL A 126 -4.48 18.09 -4.70
CA VAL A 126 -5.17 17.41 -3.62
C VAL A 126 -4.54 16.04 -3.46
N THR A 127 -4.14 15.72 -2.24
CA THR A 127 -3.57 14.42 -1.88
C THR A 127 -4.37 13.83 -0.73
N ARG A 128 -4.51 12.51 -0.73
CA ARG A 128 -5.15 11.76 0.35
C ARG A 128 -4.13 10.92 1.07
N ARG A 129 -4.22 10.90 2.39
CA ARG A 129 -3.50 9.95 3.23
C ARG A 129 -4.50 8.94 3.78
N LEU A 130 -4.37 7.70 3.31
CA LEU A 130 -5.15 6.56 3.77
C LEU A 130 -4.46 5.96 5.01
N PRO A 131 -5.23 5.39 5.96
CA PRO A 131 -4.64 4.67 7.07
C PRO A 131 -3.97 3.38 6.57
N ALA A 132 -2.94 2.92 7.27
CA ALA A 132 -2.27 1.66 6.96
C ALA A 132 -3.20 0.43 7.12
N ARG A 133 -4.16 0.51 8.06
CA ARG A 133 -5.14 -0.54 8.34
C ARG A 133 -6.50 0.07 8.62
N ALA A 134 -7.54 -0.48 8.00
CA ALA A 134 -8.93 -0.17 8.30
C ALA A 134 -9.69 -1.47 8.59
N GLN A 135 -10.64 -1.44 9.52
CA GLN A 135 -11.43 -2.61 9.91
C GLN A 135 -12.92 -2.30 9.85
N VAL A 136 -13.72 -3.30 9.49
CA VAL A 136 -15.17 -3.20 9.52
C VAL A 136 -15.64 -2.77 10.92
N GLY A 137 -16.56 -1.80 10.97
CA GLY A 137 -17.15 -1.30 12.21
C GLY A 137 -16.24 -0.40 13.06
N ARG A 138 -14.97 -0.20 12.68
CA ARG A 138 -14.06 0.75 13.37
C ARG A 138 -13.89 2.03 12.56
N ALA A 139 -14.09 3.17 13.23
CA ALA A 139 -13.86 4.47 12.62
C ALA A 139 -12.36 4.67 12.36
N HIS A 140 -12.01 5.11 11.16
CA HIS A 140 -10.67 5.56 10.79
C HIS A 140 -10.75 6.99 10.24
N LEU A 141 -9.63 7.70 10.33
CA LEU A 141 -9.48 9.02 9.74
C LEU A 141 -8.93 8.87 8.33
N VAL A 142 -9.54 9.60 7.39
CA VAL A 142 -8.97 9.84 6.07
C VAL A 142 -8.60 11.31 6.02
N GLU A 143 -7.32 11.58 5.78
CA GLU A 143 -6.81 12.94 5.70
C GLU A 143 -6.76 13.38 4.24
N ILE A 144 -7.29 14.57 4.00
CA ILE A 144 -7.26 15.26 2.72
C ILE A 144 -6.38 16.49 2.91
N GLU A 145 -5.29 16.52 2.15
CA GLU A 145 -4.36 17.63 2.11
C GLU A 145 -4.53 18.37 0.78
N VAL A 146 -4.71 19.68 0.86
CA VAL A 146 -4.84 20.54 -0.32
C VAL A 146 -3.68 21.53 -0.32
N TYR A 147 -2.83 21.44 -1.34
CA TYR A 147 -1.72 22.35 -1.55
C TYR A 147 -2.06 23.40 -2.59
N ASN A 148 -1.84 24.67 -2.25
CA ASN A 148 -2.01 25.79 -3.16
C ASN A 148 -0.67 26.20 -3.77
N HIS A 149 -0.46 25.91 -5.05
CA HIS A 149 0.78 26.27 -5.77
C HIS A 149 0.85 27.74 -6.20
N LYS A 150 -0.19 28.54 -5.96
CA LYS A 150 -0.17 29.97 -6.28
C LYS A 150 0.75 30.71 -5.30
N LYS A 151 1.56 31.65 -5.83
CA LYS A 151 2.52 32.43 -5.02
C LYS A 151 1.90 33.60 -4.25
N ARG A 152 0.83 34.21 -4.78
CA ARG A 152 0.26 35.47 -4.23
C ARG A 152 -1.22 35.38 -3.85
N VAL A 153 -1.97 34.47 -4.47
CA VAL A 153 -3.42 34.43 -4.36
C VAL A 153 -3.86 33.22 -3.53
N PRO A 154 -4.60 33.41 -2.42
CA PRO A 154 -5.17 32.30 -1.66
C PRO A 154 -6.30 31.61 -2.43
N SER A 155 -6.72 30.46 -1.95
CA SER A 155 -7.95 29.79 -2.41
C SER A 155 -8.98 29.81 -1.29
N TYR A 156 -10.18 30.32 -1.58
CA TYR A 156 -11.23 30.47 -0.59
C TYR A 156 -12.38 29.49 -0.84
N ALA A 157 -13.01 29.06 0.25
CA ALA A 157 -14.18 28.17 0.27
C ALA A 157 -14.07 27.02 -0.75
N ILE A 158 -13.02 26.21 -0.57
CA ILE A 158 -12.78 25.02 -1.38
C ILE A 158 -13.46 23.84 -0.70
N GLU A 159 -14.31 23.15 -1.45
CA GLU A 159 -14.97 21.92 -1.04
C GLU A 159 -14.30 20.76 -1.78
N VAL A 160 -13.85 19.76 -1.04
CA VAL A 160 -13.24 18.55 -1.61
C VAL A 160 -14.09 17.35 -1.23
N GLU A 161 -14.53 16.63 -2.25
CA GLU A 161 -15.38 15.44 -2.14
C GLU A 161 -14.57 14.23 -2.66
N ASP A 162 -14.45 13.17 -1.85
CA ASP A 162 -13.69 11.96 -2.20
C ASP A 162 -14.54 11.00 -3.06
N LEU A 163 -14.06 10.70 -4.27
CA LEU A 163 -14.74 9.84 -5.24
C LEU A 163 -14.24 8.39 -5.12
N ARG A 164 -15.19 7.45 -5.02
CA ARG A 164 -14.93 6.01 -4.85
C ARG A 164 -15.65 5.19 -5.92
N ALA A 165 -15.06 4.06 -6.29
CA ALA A 165 -15.66 3.16 -7.27
C ALA A 165 -16.93 2.52 -6.70
N GLY A 166 -18.05 2.67 -7.40
CA GLY A 166 -19.31 2.00 -7.07
C GLY A 166 -20.05 2.53 -5.82
N GLN A 167 -19.61 3.63 -5.21
CA GLN A 167 -20.33 4.28 -4.12
C GLN A 167 -20.39 5.80 -4.32
N PRO A 168 -21.54 6.46 -4.06
CA PRO A 168 -21.62 7.91 -4.05
C PRO A 168 -20.61 8.50 -3.07
N ALA A 169 -20.07 9.66 -3.43
CA ALA A 169 -19.18 10.39 -2.56
C ALA A 169 -19.94 10.89 -1.33
N ASP A 170 -19.62 10.33 -0.16
CA ASP A 170 -20.44 10.46 1.05
C ASP A 170 -19.93 11.55 2.00
N LYS A 171 -18.65 11.95 1.87
CA LYS A 171 -18.00 12.90 2.78
C LYS A 171 -17.26 14.00 2.03
N ARG A 172 -17.41 15.22 2.55
CA ARG A 172 -16.83 16.43 1.99
C ARG A 172 -16.02 17.15 3.07
N CYS A 173 -14.85 17.65 2.67
CA CYS A 173 -14.02 18.52 3.48
C CYS A 173 -14.15 19.96 2.96
N PHE A 174 -14.36 20.90 3.88
CA PHE A 174 -14.46 22.32 3.54
C PHE A 174 -13.24 23.07 4.06
N PHE A 175 -12.59 23.80 3.17
CA PHE A 175 -11.42 24.62 3.43
C PHE A 175 -11.79 26.08 3.22
N LEU A 176 -11.90 26.84 4.32
CA LEU A 176 -12.28 28.25 4.26
C LEU A 176 -11.24 29.09 3.51
N LYS A 177 -9.95 28.88 3.81
CA LYS A 177 -8.82 29.62 3.23
C LYS A 177 -7.57 28.75 3.19
N ILE A 178 -7.03 28.56 1.99
CA ILE A 178 -5.74 27.95 1.75
C ILE A 178 -4.78 29.06 1.30
N SER A 179 -3.79 29.37 2.14
CA SER A 179 -2.84 30.45 1.87
C SER A 179 -1.96 30.14 0.64
N PRO A 180 -1.38 31.17 0.00
CA PRO A 180 -0.46 30.95 -1.12
C PRO A 180 0.73 30.08 -0.70
N SER A 181 1.16 29.17 -1.57
CA SER A 181 2.32 28.29 -1.35
C SER A 181 2.27 27.51 -0.02
N SER A 182 1.07 27.10 0.39
CA SER A 182 0.85 26.37 1.64
C SER A 182 -0.08 25.19 1.44
N ALA A 183 0.05 24.19 2.33
CA ALA A 183 -0.87 23.08 2.48
C ALA A 183 -1.89 23.39 3.57
N GLN A 184 -3.12 22.91 3.40
CA GLN A 184 -4.08 22.79 4.48
C GLN A 184 -4.58 21.34 4.54
N VAL A 185 -4.70 20.81 5.75
CA VAL A 185 -5.15 19.43 6.00
C VAL A 185 -6.50 19.47 6.69
N ALA A 186 -7.43 18.66 6.20
CA ALA A 186 -8.68 18.35 6.88
C ALA A 186 -8.84 16.83 6.92
N ALA A 187 -9.44 16.31 7.98
CA ALA A 187 -9.70 14.89 8.11
C ALA A 187 -11.19 14.65 8.29
N TYR A 188 -11.69 13.56 7.72
CA TYR A 188 -13.04 13.07 7.99
C TYR A 188 -12.98 11.66 8.57
N ARG A 189 -13.93 11.36 9.45
CA ARG A 189 -14.09 10.02 10.03
C ARG A 189 -14.94 9.15 9.12
N ARG A 190 -14.52 7.91 8.96
CA ARG A 190 -15.26 6.90 8.20
C ARG A 190 -15.30 5.58 8.94
N THR A 191 -16.48 4.97 8.97
CA THR A 191 -16.69 3.63 9.53
C THR A 191 -17.14 2.71 8.38
N PRO A 192 -16.27 1.82 7.88
CA PRO A 192 -16.63 0.94 6.79
C PRO A 192 -17.60 -0.15 7.27
N ALA A 193 -18.66 -0.38 6.50
CA ALA A 193 -19.70 -1.36 6.81
C ALA A 193 -19.42 -2.77 6.26
N LYS A 194 -18.58 -2.88 5.21
CA LYS A 194 -18.23 -4.14 4.54
C LYS A 194 -16.73 -4.24 4.38
N ARG A 195 -16.21 -5.48 4.44
CA ARG A 195 -14.80 -5.79 4.18
C ARG A 195 -14.48 -5.78 2.68
N GLY A 196 -13.21 -5.82 2.34
CA GLY A 196 -12.74 -5.98 0.96
C GLY A 196 -11.94 -4.80 0.45
N ARG A 197 -11.80 -4.72 -0.88
CA ARG A 197 -11.09 -3.62 -1.55
C ARG A 197 -11.96 -2.39 -1.60
N ASP A 198 -11.44 -1.31 -1.05
CA ASP A 198 -12.02 0.02 -1.15
C ASP A 198 -11.20 0.86 -2.13
N ARG A 199 -11.71 0.97 -3.36
CA ARG A 199 -11.02 1.66 -4.45
C ARG A 199 -11.47 3.09 -4.56
N HIS A 200 -10.54 4.00 -4.36
CA HIS A 200 -10.70 5.42 -4.57
C HIS A 200 -10.26 5.80 -5.98
N THR A 201 -11.07 6.61 -6.67
CA THR A 201 -10.84 7.01 -8.06
C THR A 201 -10.31 8.43 -8.18
N GLY A 202 -10.68 9.32 -7.26
CA GLY A 202 -10.20 10.70 -7.32
C GLY A 202 -10.91 11.63 -6.34
N PHE A 203 -10.87 12.92 -6.66
CA PHE A 203 -11.55 13.97 -5.91
C PHE A 203 -12.40 14.83 -6.84
N ARG A 204 -13.53 15.31 -6.34
CA ARG A 204 -14.22 16.47 -6.89
C ARG A 204 -13.87 17.68 -6.03
N ILE A 205 -13.27 18.69 -6.66
CA ILE A 205 -12.94 19.96 -6.05
C ILE A 205 -13.96 20.98 -6.55
N ALA A 206 -14.66 21.64 -5.63
CA ALA A 206 -15.67 22.64 -5.94
C ALA A 206 -15.45 23.93 -5.16
N THR A 207 -15.99 25.04 -5.67
CA THR A 207 -16.10 26.29 -4.93
C THR A 207 -17.37 27.03 -5.31
N ARG A 208 -17.91 27.75 -4.33
CA ARG A 208 -19.01 28.71 -4.48
C ARG A 208 -18.58 30.15 -4.15
N PHE A 209 -17.28 30.38 -3.93
CA PHE A 209 -16.74 31.68 -3.59
C PHE A 209 -16.88 32.68 -4.74
N PRO A 210 -17.16 33.98 -4.50
CA PRO A 210 -17.40 34.63 -3.20
C PRO A 210 -18.88 34.73 -2.82
N PHE A 211 -19.78 34.95 -3.78
CA PHE A 211 -21.18 35.30 -3.53
C PHE A 211 -22.14 34.12 -3.63
N GLY A 212 -21.64 32.90 -3.87
CA GLY A 212 -22.50 31.73 -3.99
C GLY A 212 -23.36 31.68 -5.25
N LEU A 213 -23.16 32.55 -6.24
CA LEU A 213 -23.98 32.60 -7.48
C LEU A 213 -23.78 31.37 -8.38
N PHE A 214 -22.57 30.79 -8.35
CA PHE A 214 -22.20 29.66 -9.17
C PHE A 214 -21.42 28.63 -8.34
N GLU A 215 -21.66 27.35 -8.61
CA GLU A 215 -20.80 26.26 -8.19
C GLU A 215 -19.91 25.86 -9.37
N LYS A 216 -18.61 26.10 -9.23
CA LYS A 216 -17.60 25.66 -10.18
C LYS A 216 -16.92 24.43 -9.63
N SER A 217 -16.74 23.40 -10.46
CA SER A 217 -16.07 22.17 -10.03
C SER A 217 -15.17 21.56 -11.10
N ARG A 218 -14.15 20.84 -10.63
CA ARG A 218 -13.30 19.98 -11.44
C ARG A 218 -13.05 18.66 -10.72
N GLU A 219 -12.92 17.60 -11.49
CA GLU A 219 -12.55 16.29 -11.00
C GLU A 219 -11.06 16.07 -11.24
N VAL A 220 -10.36 15.52 -10.24
CA VAL A 220 -8.94 15.20 -10.26
C VAL A 220 -8.82 13.71 -10.03
N GLU A 221 -8.20 13.01 -10.97
CA GLU A 221 -7.89 11.59 -10.82
C GLU A 221 -6.82 11.41 -9.75
N ALA A 222 -7.09 10.53 -8.81
CA ALA A 222 -6.19 10.18 -7.73
C ALA A 222 -6.58 8.79 -7.25
N GLU A 223 -5.91 7.79 -7.80
CA GLU A 223 -6.15 6.40 -7.44
C GLU A 223 -5.62 6.10 -6.03
N GLY A 224 -6.31 5.22 -5.32
CA GLY A 224 -5.86 4.74 -4.03
C GLY A 224 -6.65 3.51 -3.62
N ASP A 225 -5.93 2.48 -3.18
CA ASP A 225 -6.55 1.23 -2.72
C ASP A 225 -6.35 1.08 -1.21
N LEU A 226 -7.46 0.93 -0.50
CA LEU A 226 -7.47 0.59 0.92
C LEU A 226 -8.11 -0.79 1.09
N ILE A 227 -7.45 -1.69 1.81
CA ILE A 227 -8.06 -2.96 2.19
C ILE A 227 -8.75 -2.79 3.55
N ILE A 228 -10.05 -3.03 3.56
CA ILE A 228 -10.85 -3.07 4.77
C ILE A 228 -10.82 -4.50 5.29
N TYR A 229 -10.13 -4.70 6.41
CA TYR A 229 -10.00 -5.96 7.11
C TYR A 229 -11.31 -6.34 7.83
N PRO A 230 -11.56 -7.64 8.04
CA PRO A 230 -12.69 -8.07 8.86
C PRO A 230 -12.57 -7.54 10.29
N ALA A 231 -13.71 -7.41 10.96
CA ALA A 231 -13.73 -7.12 12.39
C ALA A 231 -13.07 -8.29 13.17
N VAL A 232 -12.39 -7.95 14.27
CA VAL A 232 -11.71 -8.91 15.14
C VAL A 232 -12.14 -8.64 16.57
N ASP A 233 -12.77 -9.63 17.19
CA ASP A 233 -13.20 -9.59 18.57
C ASP A 233 -12.19 -10.31 19.48
N PRO A 234 -12.07 -9.88 20.75
CA PRO A 234 -11.30 -10.62 21.73
C PRO A 234 -11.99 -11.96 22.02
N VAL A 235 -11.30 -13.06 21.72
CA VAL A 235 -11.76 -14.43 22.00
C VAL A 235 -10.87 -15.04 23.08
N ARG A 236 -11.49 -15.66 24.10
CA ARG A 236 -10.78 -16.51 25.06
C ARG A 236 -10.69 -17.90 24.48
N LEU A 237 -9.47 -18.37 24.28
CA LEU A 237 -9.22 -19.74 23.85
C LEU A 237 -9.33 -20.68 25.06
N PRO A 238 -9.78 -21.93 24.86
CA PRO A 238 -9.69 -22.95 25.89
C PRO A 238 -8.25 -23.09 26.38
N VAL A 239 -8.09 -23.32 27.68
CA VAL A 239 -6.80 -23.69 28.26
C VAL A 239 -6.45 -25.07 27.72
N GLU A 240 -5.28 -25.21 27.10
CA GLU A 240 -4.81 -26.53 26.72
C GLU A 240 -4.35 -27.25 27.98
N GLU A 241 -5.07 -28.31 28.36
CA GLU A 241 -4.58 -29.26 29.35
C GLU A 241 -3.34 -29.93 28.75
N ALA A 242 -2.19 -29.68 29.39
CA ALA A 242 -0.94 -30.34 29.03
C ALA A 242 -1.13 -31.86 29.12
N GLY A 243 -1.30 -32.52 27.96
CA GLY A 243 -1.40 -33.98 27.87
C GLY A 243 -2.52 -34.53 26.99
N ARG A 244 -3.52 -33.75 26.58
CA ARG A 244 -4.63 -34.28 25.76
C ARG A 244 -4.35 -34.15 24.26
N ARG A 245 -3.37 -34.90 23.76
CA ARG A 245 -3.21 -35.14 22.30
C ARG A 245 -4.12 -36.30 21.88
N GLU A 246 -5.42 -36.06 21.80
CA GLU A 246 -6.31 -36.97 21.04
C GLU A 246 -6.06 -36.73 19.54
N GLY A 247 -5.46 -37.72 18.88
CA GLY A 247 -5.78 -37.99 17.46
C GLY A 247 -5.00 -37.25 16.38
N GLY A 248 -3.76 -36.82 16.62
CA GLY A 248 -2.87 -36.35 15.55
C GLY A 248 -1.54 -37.06 15.61
N ALA A 249 -1.32 -38.05 14.75
CA ALA A 249 -0.02 -38.69 14.57
C ALA A 249 1.04 -37.60 14.42
N SER A 250 1.81 -37.40 15.49
CA SER A 250 2.85 -36.41 15.54
C SER A 250 3.91 -36.89 14.56
N LEU A 251 4.02 -36.24 13.39
CA LEU A 251 5.24 -36.29 12.60
C LEU A 251 6.29 -35.46 13.34
N SER A 252 6.59 -35.87 14.57
CA SER A 252 7.70 -35.40 15.37
C SER A 252 8.95 -35.92 14.66
N GLY A 253 9.60 -35.05 13.89
CA GLY A 253 10.93 -35.35 13.37
C GLY A 253 11.99 -35.25 14.47
N ARG A 254 13.18 -35.75 14.20
CA ARG A 254 14.38 -35.51 15.03
C ARG A 254 14.67 -34.00 15.12
N GLY A 255 14.95 -33.49 16.32
CA GLY A 255 15.20 -32.06 16.56
C GLY A 255 15.81 -31.79 17.94
N GLY A 256 15.83 -30.51 18.34
CA GLY A 256 16.43 -30.05 19.61
C GLY A 256 15.46 -29.78 20.75
N GLY A 257 14.24 -30.34 20.74
CA GLY A 257 13.30 -30.21 21.86
C GLY A 257 13.77 -30.97 23.10
N ASP A 258 12.98 -31.02 24.18
CA ASP A 258 13.41 -31.70 25.42
C ASP A 258 12.86 -33.14 25.55
N GLU A 259 11.80 -33.47 24.81
CA GLU A 259 11.22 -34.81 24.76
C GLU A 259 12.17 -35.80 24.06
N THR A 260 12.28 -37.02 24.59
CA THR A 260 13.13 -38.06 24.00
C THR A 260 12.41 -38.70 22.81
N PHE A 261 12.99 -38.59 21.61
CA PHE A 261 12.50 -39.22 20.39
C PHE A 261 12.98 -40.67 20.26
N GLY A 262 14.24 -40.93 20.60
CA GLY A 262 14.85 -42.24 20.45
C GLY A 262 16.26 -42.32 21.02
N LEU A 263 16.80 -43.54 21.04
CA LEU A 263 18.18 -43.81 21.46
C LEU A 263 18.91 -44.48 20.29
N ARG A 264 20.11 -43.98 19.95
CA ARG A 264 20.96 -44.61 18.92
C ARG A 264 22.44 -44.58 19.29
N PRO A 265 23.29 -45.41 18.67
CA PRO A 265 24.74 -45.29 18.81
C PRO A 265 25.23 -43.90 18.33
N MET A 266 26.18 -43.33 19.07
CA MET A 266 26.85 -42.08 18.73
C MET A 266 27.68 -42.27 17.45
N ARG A 267 27.69 -41.25 16.60
CA ARG A 267 28.50 -41.16 15.38
C ARG A 267 29.44 -39.97 15.48
N GLU A 268 30.50 -39.99 14.68
CA GLU A 268 31.41 -38.84 14.56
C GLU A 268 30.64 -37.60 14.08
N GLY A 269 30.77 -36.49 14.81
CA GLY A 269 30.06 -35.24 14.55
C GLY A 269 28.79 -35.00 15.37
N ASP A 270 28.37 -35.96 16.21
CA ASP A 270 27.25 -35.78 17.14
C ASP A 270 27.63 -34.92 18.37
N ASP A 271 26.71 -34.10 18.87
CA ASP A 271 26.94 -33.25 20.05
C ASP A 271 27.08 -34.10 21.33
N PRO A 272 28.21 -34.03 22.07
CA PRO A 272 28.41 -34.77 23.31
C PRO A 272 27.41 -34.46 24.42
N ARG A 273 26.71 -33.32 24.35
CA ARG A 273 25.68 -32.92 25.34
C ARG A 273 24.43 -33.79 25.29
N ASP A 274 24.24 -34.52 24.20
CA ASP A 274 23.11 -35.43 24.01
C ASP A 274 23.43 -36.88 24.42
N ILE A 275 24.60 -37.13 25.03
CA ILE A 275 24.97 -38.49 25.49
C ILE A 275 24.06 -38.92 26.65
N TYR A 276 23.40 -40.07 26.45
CA TYR A 276 22.63 -40.73 27.49
C TYR A 276 23.54 -41.64 28.31
N TRP A 277 24.20 -41.06 29.31
CA TRP A 277 25.22 -41.73 30.14
C TRP A 277 24.73 -43.05 30.76
N ARG A 278 23.48 -43.10 31.21
CA ARG A 278 22.91 -44.27 31.89
C ARG A 278 22.83 -45.54 31.03
N LYS A 279 22.63 -45.43 29.70
CA LYS A 279 22.72 -46.61 28.79
C LYS A 279 24.11 -46.80 28.21
N SER A 280 24.92 -45.76 28.17
CA SER A 280 26.28 -45.82 27.62
C SER A 280 27.20 -46.68 28.48
N THR A 281 27.00 -46.70 29.80
CA THR A 281 27.78 -47.53 30.74
C THR A 281 27.50 -49.02 30.64
N MET A 282 26.39 -49.45 30.04
CA MET A 282 25.99 -50.86 29.97
C MET A 282 26.41 -51.57 28.68
N ARG A 283 26.86 -50.84 27.65
CA ARG A 283 27.00 -51.38 26.29
C ARG A 283 28.37 -51.18 25.63
N ASP A 284 29.36 -50.68 26.36
CA ASP A 284 30.69 -50.34 25.83
C ASP A 284 30.65 -49.47 24.55
N GLN A 285 29.53 -48.76 24.35
CA GLN A 285 29.22 -47.93 23.21
C GLN A 285 28.43 -46.71 23.69
N LEU A 286 28.85 -45.52 23.27
CA LEU A 286 28.17 -44.27 23.60
C LEU A 286 26.79 -44.22 22.91
N ILE A 287 25.74 -44.03 23.71
CA ILE A 287 24.36 -43.93 23.24
C ILE A 287 23.94 -42.46 23.27
N LEU A 288 23.48 -41.94 22.14
CA LEU A 288 22.95 -40.59 21.99
C LEU A 288 21.44 -40.57 22.18
N ARG A 289 20.94 -39.60 22.95
CA ARG A 289 19.53 -39.24 23.09
C ARG A 289 19.11 -38.38 21.91
N GLU A 290 18.38 -38.96 20.96
CA GLU A 290 17.71 -38.15 19.94
C GLU A 290 16.52 -37.46 20.58
N ARG A 291 16.42 -36.14 20.42
CA ARG A 291 15.30 -35.37 20.94
C ARG A 291 14.26 -35.12 19.87
N THR A 292 13.01 -35.00 20.28
CA THR A 292 11.88 -34.69 19.40
C THR A 292 11.95 -33.22 19.01
N ARG A 293 11.66 -32.90 17.75
CA ARG A 293 11.43 -31.52 17.33
C ARG A 293 10.15 -31.02 18.00
N GLU A 294 10.27 -30.00 18.86
CA GLU A 294 9.10 -29.33 19.44
C GLU A 294 8.40 -28.50 18.36
N THR A 295 7.48 -29.14 17.63
CA THR A 295 6.60 -28.46 16.67
C THR A 295 5.21 -28.50 17.26
N ARG A 296 4.68 -27.36 17.69
CA ARG A 296 3.26 -27.26 18.00
C ARG A 296 2.48 -27.50 16.70
N PRO A 297 1.45 -28.36 16.71
CA PRO A 297 0.63 -28.56 15.52
C PRO A 297 -0.02 -27.24 15.12
N ASP A 298 -0.11 -26.98 13.82
CA ASP A 298 -0.82 -25.81 13.34
C ASP A 298 -2.32 -25.98 13.59
N VAL A 299 -2.96 -24.94 14.14
CA VAL A 299 -4.41 -24.88 14.26
C VAL A 299 -5.00 -24.60 12.89
N GLN A 300 -5.78 -25.54 12.36
CA GLN A 300 -6.47 -25.37 11.09
C GLN A 300 -7.86 -24.77 11.29
N ILE A 301 -8.13 -23.63 10.64
CA ILE A 301 -9.44 -22.99 10.59
C ILE A 301 -9.96 -23.12 9.16
N VAL A 302 -11.04 -23.88 8.97
CA VAL A 302 -11.68 -24.03 7.65
C VAL A 302 -12.83 -23.05 7.52
N VAL A 303 -12.78 -22.20 6.50
CA VAL A 303 -13.85 -21.26 6.14
C VAL A 303 -14.58 -21.79 4.92
N ASP A 304 -15.87 -22.02 5.08
CA ASP A 304 -16.71 -22.37 3.93
C ASP A 304 -17.09 -21.12 3.13
N THR A 305 -16.71 -21.15 1.85
CA THR A 305 -16.89 -20.07 0.88
C THR A 305 -18.02 -20.35 -0.11
N VAL A 306 -18.59 -21.54 -0.09
CA VAL A 306 -19.63 -21.93 -1.04
C VAL A 306 -20.97 -21.38 -0.55
N ARG A 307 -21.70 -20.70 -1.43
CA ARG A 307 -23.08 -20.29 -1.22
C ARG A 307 -24.02 -21.38 -1.75
N PRO A 308 -24.76 -22.09 -0.89
CA PRO A 308 -25.80 -23.02 -1.29
C PRO A 308 -26.86 -22.35 -2.14
N THR A 309 -27.33 -23.04 -3.17
CA THR A 309 -28.33 -22.51 -4.11
C THR A 309 -29.69 -22.19 -3.45
N ALA A 310 -30.00 -22.83 -2.32
CA ALA A 310 -31.27 -22.72 -1.60
C ALA A 310 -31.32 -21.60 -0.53
N GLU A 311 -30.22 -20.88 -0.27
CA GLU A 311 -30.19 -19.85 0.77
C GLU A 311 -30.55 -18.45 0.25
N GLY A 312 -31.49 -17.82 0.95
CA GLY A 312 -31.94 -16.44 0.70
C GLY A 312 -30.91 -15.36 1.06
N ASP A 313 -31.36 -14.12 1.12
CA ASP A 313 -30.52 -12.91 1.29
C ASP A 313 -29.71 -12.86 2.60
N GLY A 314 -30.03 -13.71 3.59
CA GLY A 314 -29.34 -13.81 4.88
C GLY A 314 -27.95 -14.44 4.82
N PHE A 315 -27.61 -15.16 3.74
CA PHE A 315 -26.30 -15.82 3.61
C PHE A 315 -25.13 -14.84 3.73
N ALA A 316 -25.26 -13.66 3.11
CA ALA A 316 -24.20 -12.65 3.11
C ALA A 316 -23.82 -12.24 4.54
N GLN A 317 -24.82 -11.99 5.40
CA GLN A 317 -24.57 -11.64 6.81
C GLN A 317 -23.97 -12.80 7.60
N GLY A 318 -24.46 -14.03 7.38
CA GLY A 318 -23.90 -15.24 7.99
C GLY A 318 -22.46 -15.51 7.56
N PHE A 319 -22.12 -15.23 6.31
CA PHE A 319 -20.77 -15.31 5.78
C PHE A 319 -19.84 -14.27 6.41
N GLU A 320 -20.26 -12.99 6.49
CA GLU A 320 -19.49 -11.96 7.21
C GLU A 320 -19.23 -12.35 8.68
N ARG A 321 -20.23 -12.93 9.36
CA ARG A 321 -20.08 -13.41 10.75
C ARG A 321 -19.07 -14.54 10.87
N ARG A 322 -19.12 -15.55 9.99
CA ARG A 322 -18.13 -16.65 9.95
C ARG A 322 -16.72 -16.13 9.70
N ILE A 323 -16.57 -15.15 8.80
CA ILE A 323 -15.27 -14.51 8.53
C ILE A 323 -14.75 -13.77 9.76
N ARG A 324 -15.60 -13.03 10.46
CA ARG A 324 -15.28 -12.34 11.71
C ARG A 324 -14.84 -13.33 12.80
N GLU A 325 -15.55 -14.44 12.96
CA GLU A 325 -15.20 -15.50 13.91
C GLU A 325 -13.85 -16.15 13.57
N ALA A 326 -13.63 -16.51 12.31
CA ALA A 326 -12.37 -17.07 11.83
C ALA A 326 -11.19 -16.10 12.05
N ALA A 327 -11.37 -14.82 11.73
CA ALA A 327 -10.38 -13.78 11.96
C ALA A 327 -10.05 -13.63 13.46
N SER A 328 -11.08 -13.64 14.31
CA SER A 328 -10.95 -13.49 15.76
C SER A 328 -10.20 -14.66 16.39
N ARG A 329 -10.53 -15.89 16.02
CA ARG A 329 -9.83 -17.11 16.46
C ARG A 329 -8.39 -17.14 15.96
N ALA A 330 -8.15 -16.83 14.68
CA ALA A 330 -6.81 -16.82 14.11
C ALA A 330 -5.88 -15.84 14.85
N VAL A 331 -6.36 -14.62 15.12
CA VAL A 331 -5.60 -13.62 15.88
C VAL A 331 -5.34 -14.08 17.31
N ALA A 332 -6.31 -14.71 17.97
CA ALA A 332 -6.15 -15.24 19.33
C ALA A 332 -5.08 -16.34 19.40
N HIS A 333 -5.08 -17.29 18.45
CA HIS A 333 -4.10 -18.38 18.39
C HIS A 333 -2.68 -17.87 18.09
N ILE A 334 -2.54 -16.92 17.16
CA ILE A 334 -1.23 -16.31 16.85
C ILE A 334 -0.69 -15.54 18.06
N LYS A 335 -1.55 -14.83 18.81
CA LYS A 335 -1.16 -14.16 20.05
C LYS A 335 -0.70 -15.15 21.13
N ARG A 336 -1.31 -16.34 21.20
CA ARG A 336 -0.90 -17.46 22.08
C ARG A 336 0.43 -18.10 21.65
N GLY A 337 0.84 -17.90 20.40
CA GLY A 337 2.07 -18.43 19.82
C GLY A 337 1.88 -19.71 19.00
N ASP A 338 0.64 -20.05 18.65
CA ASP A 338 0.36 -21.19 17.78
C ASP A 338 0.53 -20.80 16.31
N GLY A 339 0.96 -21.76 15.48
CA GLY A 339 0.81 -21.64 14.04
C GLY A 339 -0.66 -21.84 13.66
N VAL A 340 -1.15 -21.04 12.72
CA VAL A 340 -2.54 -21.09 12.25
C VAL A 340 -2.54 -21.23 10.74
N VAL A 341 -3.34 -22.17 10.24
CA VAL A 341 -3.62 -22.32 8.81
C VAL A 341 -5.09 -22.05 8.57
N VAL A 342 -5.41 -20.98 7.85
CA VAL A 342 -6.76 -20.74 7.35
C VAL A 342 -6.89 -21.37 5.98
N ALA A 343 -7.85 -22.28 5.83
CA ALA A 343 -8.14 -22.99 4.58
C ALA A 343 -9.56 -22.71 4.12
N THR A 344 -9.81 -22.69 2.82
CA THR A 344 -11.16 -22.58 2.25
C THR A 344 -11.63 -23.92 1.70
N THR A 345 -12.94 -24.11 1.58
CA THR A 345 -13.54 -25.28 0.91
C THR A 345 -13.15 -25.37 -0.57
N MET A 346 -12.67 -24.26 -1.15
CA MET A 346 -12.14 -24.17 -2.52
C MET A 346 -10.61 -24.42 -2.62
N GLY A 347 -9.97 -24.88 -1.54
CA GLY A 347 -8.58 -25.33 -1.52
C GLY A 347 -7.53 -24.23 -1.33
N GLU A 348 -7.93 -22.97 -1.16
CA GLU A 348 -6.98 -21.89 -0.84
C GLU A 348 -6.55 -22.01 0.61
N ARG A 349 -5.26 -21.76 0.88
CA ARG A 349 -4.71 -21.85 2.23
C ARG A 349 -3.74 -20.70 2.48
N VAL A 350 -3.77 -20.16 3.68
CA VAL A 350 -2.79 -19.19 4.18
C VAL A 350 -2.34 -19.61 5.58
N ARG A 351 -1.04 -19.61 5.80
CA ARG A 351 -0.45 -19.87 7.12
C ARG A 351 -0.01 -18.55 7.74
N GLY A 352 -0.17 -18.43 9.05
CA GLY A 352 0.42 -17.37 9.85
C GLY A 352 0.83 -17.92 11.21
N ASP A 353 1.90 -17.38 11.75
CA ASP A 353 2.43 -17.72 13.07
C ASP A 353 2.86 -16.43 13.78
N ARG A 354 3.54 -16.55 14.92
CA ARG A 354 4.03 -15.39 15.67
C ARG A 354 5.08 -14.55 14.90
N THR A 355 5.82 -15.16 13.97
CA THR A 355 6.86 -14.49 13.18
C THR A 355 6.27 -13.74 11.98
N MET A 356 5.32 -14.36 11.29
CA MET A 356 4.63 -13.76 10.14
C MET A 356 3.54 -12.77 10.58
N GLY A 357 3.00 -12.95 11.78
CA GLY A 357 1.88 -12.18 12.31
C GLY A 357 0.54 -12.52 11.65
N SER A 358 -0.49 -11.77 12.02
CA SER A 358 -1.87 -12.00 11.55
C SER A 358 -2.26 -11.26 10.27
N ASP A 359 -1.40 -10.36 9.76
CA ASP A 359 -1.77 -9.48 8.63
C ASP A 359 -2.11 -10.27 7.36
N GLY A 360 -1.28 -11.26 7.01
CA GLY A 360 -1.49 -12.11 5.84
C GLY A 360 -2.83 -12.86 5.88
N ILE A 361 -3.17 -13.43 7.05
CA ILE A 361 -4.45 -14.11 7.26
C ILE A 361 -5.62 -13.13 7.19
N LEU A 362 -5.52 -11.98 7.87
CA LEU A 362 -6.59 -10.99 7.86
C LEU A 362 -6.81 -10.42 6.45
N ARG A 363 -5.73 -10.23 5.68
CA ARG A 363 -5.79 -9.76 4.28
C ARG A 363 -6.43 -10.82 3.38
N PHE A 364 -6.07 -12.09 3.57
CA PHE A 364 -6.71 -13.21 2.88
C PHE A 364 -8.22 -13.25 3.14
N LEU A 365 -8.63 -13.18 4.42
CA LEU A 365 -10.04 -13.13 4.82
C LEU A 365 -10.76 -11.86 4.32
N ALA A 366 -10.07 -10.73 4.25
CA ALA A 366 -10.62 -9.47 3.73
C ALA A 366 -11.00 -9.58 2.26
N LEU A 367 -10.16 -10.25 1.46
CA LEU A 367 -10.33 -10.41 0.01
C LEU A 367 -11.14 -11.66 -0.37
N LEU A 368 -11.53 -12.47 0.60
CA LEU A 368 -12.27 -13.70 0.35
C LEU A 368 -13.71 -13.37 -0.01
N GLU A 369 -14.15 -13.81 -1.20
CA GLU A 369 -15.53 -13.64 -1.67
C GLU A 369 -16.27 -14.98 -1.62
N ALA A 370 -17.60 -14.90 -1.44
CA ALA A 370 -18.44 -16.08 -1.54
C ALA A 370 -18.57 -16.51 -3.00
N VAL A 371 -18.56 -17.82 -3.24
CA VAL A 371 -18.70 -18.42 -4.56
C VAL A 371 -20.03 -19.14 -4.62
N ASP A 372 -20.86 -18.81 -5.62
CA ASP A 372 -22.10 -19.54 -5.87
C ASP A 372 -21.80 -21.00 -6.21
N GLU A 373 -22.53 -21.93 -5.57
CA GLU A 373 -22.37 -23.38 -5.76
C GLU A 373 -22.38 -23.80 -7.23
N ARG A 374 -23.19 -23.13 -8.07
CA ARG A 374 -23.27 -23.38 -9.52
C ARG A 374 -21.94 -23.13 -10.26
N ARG A 375 -21.14 -22.18 -9.76
CA ARG A 375 -19.82 -21.80 -10.33
C ARG A 375 -18.66 -22.61 -9.74
N MET A 376 -18.92 -23.42 -8.70
CA MET A 376 -17.91 -24.24 -8.05
C MET A 376 -17.14 -25.16 -9.02
N PRO A 377 -17.76 -25.94 -9.92
CA PRO A 377 -17.02 -26.84 -10.81
C PRO A 377 -16.11 -26.08 -11.79
N GLU A 378 -16.59 -24.97 -12.34
CA GLU A 378 -15.82 -24.10 -13.25
C GLU A 378 -14.58 -23.55 -12.55
N ILE A 379 -14.76 -22.97 -11.35
CA ILE A 379 -13.65 -22.37 -10.59
C ILE A 379 -12.65 -23.44 -10.12
N LYS A 380 -13.12 -24.63 -9.73
CA LYS A 380 -12.23 -25.76 -9.40
C LYS A 380 -11.41 -26.20 -10.62
N ALA A 381 -12.02 -26.28 -11.81
CA ALA A 381 -11.33 -26.63 -13.04
C ALA A 381 -10.27 -25.58 -13.43
N GLU A 382 -10.62 -24.28 -13.40
CA GLU A 382 -9.68 -23.19 -13.68
C GLU A 382 -8.48 -23.20 -12.71
N ARG A 383 -8.74 -23.46 -11.42
CA ARG A 383 -7.69 -23.49 -10.39
C ARG A 383 -6.79 -24.72 -10.54
N ALA A 384 -7.37 -25.89 -10.84
CA ALA A 384 -6.60 -27.09 -11.14
C ALA A 384 -5.67 -26.87 -12.34
N ALA A 385 -6.17 -26.25 -13.41
CA ALA A 385 -5.35 -25.89 -14.58
C ALA A 385 -4.20 -24.95 -14.21
N ARG A 386 -4.45 -23.90 -13.42
CA ARG A 386 -3.39 -22.97 -12.94
C ARG A 386 -2.36 -23.65 -12.04
N ALA A 387 -2.79 -24.59 -11.19
CA ALA A 387 -1.88 -25.34 -10.32
C ALA A 387 -0.94 -26.24 -11.15
N SER A 388 -1.47 -26.96 -12.15
CA SER A 388 -0.68 -27.75 -13.09
C SER A 388 0.31 -26.89 -13.88
N GLN A 389 -0.11 -25.69 -14.31
CA GLN A 389 0.75 -24.77 -15.06
C GLN A 389 1.87 -24.15 -14.20
N ARG A 390 1.62 -23.91 -12.90
CA ARG A 390 2.65 -23.50 -11.93
C ARG A 390 3.65 -24.62 -11.63
N GLN A 391 3.18 -25.86 -11.52
CA GLN A 391 4.06 -27.01 -11.34
C GLN A 391 4.95 -27.21 -12.57
N ALA A 392 4.37 -27.15 -13.79
CA ALA A 392 5.10 -27.28 -15.05
C ALA A 392 6.14 -26.15 -15.28
N SER A 393 5.85 -24.93 -14.84
CA SER A 393 6.81 -23.81 -14.91
C SER A 393 7.89 -23.89 -13.82
N SER A 394 7.60 -24.43 -12.63
CA SER A 394 8.62 -24.67 -11.60
C SER A 394 9.56 -25.83 -11.95
N SER A 395 9.10 -26.82 -12.73
CA SER A 395 9.93 -27.92 -13.23
C SER A 395 10.81 -27.54 -14.43
N ALA A 396 10.64 -26.33 -14.97
CA ALA A 396 11.36 -25.83 -16.17
C ALA A 396 12.44 -24.77 -15.85
N GLY A 397 13.05 -24.82 -14.65
CA GLY A 397 14.25 -24.04 -14.30
C GLY A 397 15.57 -24.73 -14.72
N PRO A 398 16.66 -23.96 -14.92
CA PRO A 398 17.43 -23.91 -16.15
C PRO A 398 18.15 -25.23 -16.48
N THR A 399 17.94 -25.73 -17.70
CA THR A 399 18.78 -26.78 -18.27
C THR A 399 20.18 -26.21 -18.52
N SER A 400 21.13 -26.64 -17.70
CA SER A 400 22.57 -26.60 -17.97
C SER A 400 22.84 -27.16 -19.37
N GLY A 401 23.32 -26.32 -20.28
CA GLY A 401 23.50 -26.68 -21.68
C GLY A 401 24.58 -25.88 -22.39
N GLU A 402 25.76 -25.72 -21.79
CA GLU A 402 26.95 -25.30 -22.52
C GLU A 402 28.13 -26.25 -22.20
N ARG A 403 28.07 -27.47 -22.76
CA ARG A 403 29.28 -28.23 -23.11
C ARG A 403 29.58 -27.93 -24.57
N ARG A 404 30.41 -26.91 -24.83
CA ARG A 404 31.04 -26.75 -26.14
C ARG A 404 32.38 -27.49 -26.14
N ALA A 405 32.48 -28.38 -27.12
CA ALA A 405 33.51 -29.36 -27.38
C ALA A 405 34.96 -28.85 -27.29
N SER A 406 35.79 -29.63 -26.60
CA SER A 406 37.24 -29.71 -26.81
C SER A 406 37.52 -30.37 -28.16
N SER A 407 38.13 -29.65 -29.10
CA SER A 407 38.77 -30.22 -30.30
C SER A 407 40.24 -30.57 -30.02
N PRO A 408 40.79 -31.63 -30.64
CA PRO A 408 42.14 -32.10 -30.39
C PRO A 408 43.18 -31.26 -31.17
N ARG A 409 44.32 -31.00 -30.53
CA ARG A 409 45.51 -30.43 -31.17
C ARG A 409 46.36 -31.58 -31.73
N THR A 410 46.42 -31.68 -33.06
CA THR A 410 47.48 -32.39 -33.80
C THR A 410 48.69 -31.48 -33.98
N ALA A 411 49.85 -32.13 -34.08
CA ALA A 411 51.19 -31.56 -34.13
C ALA A 411 51.54 -30.81 -35.42
N SER A 412 52.32 -29.74 -35.28
CA SER A 412 53.58 -29.43 -36.01
C SER A 412 54.20 -28.17 -35.43
#